data_AF-A0A0F9ZHG6-F1
#
_entry.id   AF-A0A0F9ZHG6-F1
#
_cell.length_a   1.000
_cell.length_b   1.000
_cell.length_c   1.000
_cell.angle_alpha   90.00
_cell.angle_beta   90.00
_cell.angle_gamma   90.00
#
_symmetry.space_group_name_H-M   'P 1'
#
loop_
_entity.id
_entity.type
_entity.pdbx_description
1 polymer ?
#
loop_
_entity_poly.entity_id
_entity_poly.type
_entity_poly.pdbx_seq_one_letter_code
_entity_poly.pdbx_strand_id
1 'polypeptide(L)' 'MRINFHEIFNVNTDGSIESKGRTVKIGGVQFGPGARFKNVSFGGIDLSKYIGRDLEVREENDVYIIIGIY' A
#
# COMPACT_ATOMS: atom_id res chain seq x y z
N MET A 1 -5.33 -1.23 -12.84
CA MET A 1 -4.15 -0.51 -13.39
C MET A 1 -2.90 -0.95 -12.65
N ARG A 2 -1.73 -0.91 -13.31
CA ARG A 2 -0.45 -1.17 -12.65
C ARG A 2 0.17 0.15 -12.20
N ILE A 3 0.56 0.21 -10.93
CA ILE A 3 1.14 1.39 -10.30
C ILE A 3 2.34 0.91 -9.50
N ASN A 4 3.48 1.61 -9.60
CA ASN A 4 4.64 1.26 -8.80
C ASN A 4 4.34 1.49 -7.30
N PHE A 5 4.89 0.64 -6.43
CA PHE A 5 4.78 0.79 -4.97
C PHE A 5 5.04 2.22 -4.50
N HIS A 6 6.07 2.87 -5.05
CA HIS A 6 6.47 4.22 -4.67
C HIS A 6 5.50 5.30 -5.09
N GLU A 7 4.53 5.05 -5.97
CA GLU A 7 3.49 6.04 -6.28
C GLU A 7 2.40 6.09 -5.19
N ILE A 8 2.25 5.00 -4.43
CA ILE A 8 1.20 4.85 -3.41
C ILE A 8 1.78 5.05 -2.00
N PHE A 9 3.06 4.70 -1.83
CA PHE A 9 3.70 4.65 -0.52
C PHE A 9 5.04 5.39 -0.48
N ASN A 10 5.30 6.02 0.66
CA ASN A 10 6.63 6.45 1.08
C ASN A 10 7.28 5.38 1.95
N VAL A 11 8.59 5.20 1.79
CA VAL A 11 9.41 4.44 2.75
C VAL A 11 10.26 5.45 3.50
N ASN A 12 10.01 5.57 4.79
CA ASN A 12 10.72 6.49 5.67
C ASN A 12 12.10 5.95 6.04
N THR A 13 12.97 6.83 6.55
CA THR A 13 14.35 6.48 6.98
C THR A 13 14.39 5.44 8.10
N ASP A 14 13.34 5.39 8.93
CA ASP A 14 13.18 4.38 9.98
C ASP A 14 12.66 3.03 9.44
N GLY A 15 12.46 2.89 8.13
CA GLY A 15 11.91 1.70 7.48
C GLY A 15 10.39 1.53 7.61
N SER A 16 9.68 2.50 8.18
CA SER A 16 8.21 2.51 8.14
C SER A 16 7.70 2.89 6.76
N ILE A 17 6.52 2.36 6.42
CA ILE A 17 5.81 2.64 5.19
C ILE A 17 4.64 3.55 5.50
N GLU A 18 4.43 4.56 4.67
CA GLU A 18 3.35 5.54 4.83
C GLU A 18 2.58 5.72 3.51
N SER A 19 1.25 5.74 3.56
CA SER A 19 0.42 6.01 2.38
C SER A 19 0.50 7.48 1.96
N LYS A 20 0.84 7.75 0.70
CA LYS A 20 1.17 9.09 0.16
C LYS A 20 0.04 10.11 0.08
N GLY A 21 -1.22 9.72 0.34
CA GLY A 21 -2.33 10.68 0.28
C GLY A 21 -3.68 10.10 -0.07
N ARG A 22 -3.77 8.80 -0.38
CA ARG A 22 -5.05 8.13 -0.65
C ARG A 22 -5.34 7.05 0.38
N THR A 23 -6.62 6.77 0.54
CA THR A 23 -7.06 5.57 1.27
C THR A 23 -6.65 4.34 0.47
N VAL A 24 -6.06 3.35 1.13
CA VAL A 24 -5.63 2.11 0.51
C VAL A 24 -6.31 0.93 1.19
N LYS A 25 -6.74 -0.04 0.39
CA LYS A 25 -7.35 -1.29 0.84
C LYS A 25 -6.55 -2.47 0.32
N ILE A 26 -6.19 -3.40 1.20
CA ILE A 26 -5.47 -4.62 0.87
C ILE A 26 -5.80 -5.73 1.87
N GLY A 27 -5.98 -6.97 1.39
CA GLY A 27 -6.25 -8.11 2.27
C GLY A 27 -7.50 -7.94 3.15
N GLY A 28 -8.49 -7.17 2.68
CA GLY A 28 -9.70 -6.84 3.45
C GLY A 28 -9.53 -5.71 4.48
N VAL A 29 -8.32 -5.22 4.71
CA VAL A 29 -8.04 -4.09 5.62
C VAL A 29 -7.98 -2.79 4.81
N GLN A 30 -8.55 -1.72 5.35
CA GLN A 30 -8.49 -0.38 4.78
C GLN A 30 -7.79 0.56 5.76
N PHE A 31 -6.88 1.38 5.25
CA PHE A 31 -6.21 2.43 6.01
C PHE A 31 -6.22 3.75 5.23
N GLY A 32 -6.32 4.85 5.97
CA GLY A 32 -6.46 6.19 5.40
C GLY A 32 -5.13 6.82 4.99
N PRO A 33 -5.20 8.00 4.34
CA PRO A 33 -4.03 8.81 3.99
C PRO A 33 -3.12 9.08 5.20
N GLY A 34 -1.80 9.08 4.99
CA GLY A 34 -0.82 9.26 6.07
C GLY A 34 -0.75 8.12 7.08
N ALA A 35 -1.49 7.01 6.90
CA ALA A 35 -1.32 5.84 7.74
C ALA A 35 0.11 5.32 7.61
N ARG A 36 0.80 5.28 8.75
CA ARG A 36 2.20 4.87 8.87
C ARG A 36 2.29 3.56 9.64
N PHE A 37 3.00 2.60 9.09
CA PHE A 37 3.12 1.27 9.67
C PHE A 37 4.51 0.67 9.44
N LYS A 38 4.89 -0.24 10.33
CA LYS A 38 6.17 -0.96 10.27
C LYS A 38 5.97 -2.35 10.83
N ASN A 39 6.52 -3.37 10.17
CA ASN A 39 6.43 -4.77 10.60
C ASN A 39 5.00 -5.26 10.84
N VAL A 40 4.05 -4.90 9.96
CA VAL A 40 2.65 -5.33 10.04
C VAL A 40 2.25 -6.10 8.78
N SER A 41 1.37 -7.07 8.95
CA SER A 41 0.70 -7.76 7.85
C SER A 41 -0.78 -7.39 7.82
N PHE A 42 -1.29 -7.01 6.66
CA PHE A 42 -2.69 -6.70 6.43
C PHE A 42 -3.37 -7.89 5.74
N GLY A 43 -4.23 -8.61 6.46
CA GLY A 43 -4.84 -9.83 5.92
C GLY A 43 -3.81 -10.89 5.50
N GLY A 44 -2.69 -10.98 6.23
CA GLY A 44 -1.58 -11.88 5.89
C GLY A 44 -0.60 -11.35 4.84
N ILE A 45 -0.81 -10.14 4.31
CA ILE A 45 0.06 -9.52 3.31
C ILE A 45 1.00 -8.51 3.99
N ASP A 46 2.30 -8.77 3.89
CA ASP A 46 3.36 -7.86 4.36
C ASP A 46 3.84 -6.98 3.19
N LEU A 47 3.39 -5.72 3.17
CA LEU A 47 3.72 -4.75 2.13
C LEU A 47 5.22 -4.44 2.03
N SER A 48 6.00 -4.63 3.10
CA SER A 48 7.44 -4.34 3.10
C SER A 48 8.22 -5.27 2.18
N LYS A 49 7.69 -6.47 1.89
CA LYS A 49 8.30 -7.43 0.97
C LYS A 49 8.18 -7.03 -0.50
N TYR A 50 7.36 -6.02 -0.79
CA TYR A 50 7.01 -5.61 -2.15
C TYR A 50 7.42 -4.16 -2.44
N ILE A 51 8.34 -3.61 -1.64
CA ILE A 51 8.91 -2.29 -1.92
C ILE A 51 9.55 -2.29 -3.32
N GLY A 52 9.24 -1.27 -4.11
CA GLY A 52 9.71 -1.09 -5.49
C GLY A 52 9.01 -1.96 -6.55
N ARG A 53 8.14 -2.90 -6.15
CA ARG A 53 7.35 -3.74 -7.06
C ARG A 53 6.18 -2.98 -7.68
N ASP A 54 5.61 -3.54 -8.74
CA ASP A 54 4.38 -3.01 -9.31
C ASP A 54 3.17 -3.65 -8.63
N LEU A 55 2.20 -2.80 -8.28
CA LEU A 55 0.96 -3.19 -7.64
C LEU A 55 -0.18 -3.11 -8.66
N GLU A 56 -0.99 -4.15 -8.73
CA GLU A 56 -2.26 -4.09 -9.42
C GLU A 56 -3.29 -3.43 -8.52
N VAL A 57 -3.78 -2.28 -8.95
CA VAL A 57 -4.72 -1.47 -8.20
C VAL A 57 -6.00 -1.29 -8.98
N ARG A 58 -7.12 -1.46 -8.29
CA ARG A 58 -8.43 -0.98 -8.72
C ARG A 58 -8.75 0.28 -7.92
N GLU A 59 -9.19 1.33 -8.59
CA GLU A 59 -9.66 2.54 -7.94
C GLU A 59 -11.18 2.53 -7.84
N GLU A 60 -11.71 2.70 -6.64
CA GLU A 60 -13.15 2.79 -6.36
C GLU A 60 -13.39 3.88 -5.31
N ASN A 61 -14.19 4.91 -5.64
CA ASN A 61 -14.55 6.00 -4.71
C ASN A 61 -13.34 6.63 -4.00
N ASP A 62 -12.27 6.94 -4.75
CA ASP A 62 -11.00 7.49 -4.23
C ASP A 62 -10.22 6.55 -3.28
N VAL A 63 -10.56 5.25 -3.29
CA VAL A 63 -9.83 4.20 -2.59
C VAL A 63 -9.02 3.38 -3.58
N TYR A 64 -7.73 3.19 -3.29
CA TYR A 64 -6.88 2.26 -4.01
C TYR A 64 -6.99 0.86 -3.40
N ILE A 65 -7.63 -0.03 -4.12
CA ILE A 65 -7.78 -1.44 -3.74
C ILE A 65 -6.66 -2.23 -4.43
N ILE A 66 -5.69 -2.70 -3.65
CA ILE A 66 -4.60 -3.54 -4.14
C ILE A 66 -5.15 -4.96 -4.32
N ILE A 67 -5.16 -5.43 -5.57
CA ILE A 67 -5.70 -6.74 -5.98
C ILE A 67 -4.63 -7.71 -6.49
N GLY A 68 -3.40 -7.25 -6.72
CA GLY A 68 -2.29 -8.07 -7.21
C GLY A 68 -0.94 -7.40 -7.03
N ILE A 69 0.14 -8.18 -7.11
CA ILE A 69 1.54 -7.74 -6.94
C ILE A 69 2.40 -8.45 -8.00
N TYR A 70 3.31 -7.73 -8.65
CA TYR A 70 4.21 -8.22 -9.71
C TYR A 70 5.67 -7.83 -9.46
#